data_AF-C4GJ56-F1
#
_entry.id   AF-C4GJ56-F1
#
_cell.length_a   1.000
_cell.length_b   1.000
_cell.length_c   1.000
_cell.angle_alpha   90.00
_cell.angle_beta   90.00
_cell.angle_gamma   90.00
#
_symmetry.space_group_name_H-M   'P 1'
#
loop_
_entity.id
_entity.type
_entity.pdbx_description
1 polymer ?
#
loop_
_entity_poly.entity_id
_entity_poly.type
_entity_poly.pdbx_seq_one_letter_code
_entity_poly.pdbx_strand_id
1 'polypeptide(L)'
;MRQPENRFAHFRLPYHKEFTMKPQTRYFTAAALLAIGGIAAVALFPRTHCALCGQGGGIWHSTQDYCIRPDCRQQHNCGERAFVPREQCQTIRAGDTLDKAWFILGEPAQSHGNHWVWEAKGGGKTAEIRADGERVGTVR
;
A
#
# COMPACT_ATOMS: atom_id res chain seq x y z
N MET A 1 -19.78 -3.43 94.03
CA MET A 1 -19.96 -3.94 92.65
C MET A 1 -19.11 -3.07 91.72
N ARG A 2 -18.43 -3.62 90.70
CA ARG A 2 -17.47 -2.89 89.84
C ARG A 2 -17.93 -2.79 88.38
N GLN A 3 -17.66 -1.63 87.78
CA GLN A 3 -17.39 -1.31 86.36
C GLN A 3 -16.27 -0.22 86.36
N PRO A 4 -15.59 0.22 85.26
CA PRO A 4 -15.54 -0.25 83.84
C PRO A 4 -14.60 -1.47 83.64
N GLU A 5 -13.98 -1.82 82.48
CA GLU A 5 -13.92 -1.29 81.09
C GLU A 5 -14.58 -2.28 80.09
N ASN A 6 -14.82 -1.85 78.84
CA ASN A 6 -14.79 -2.71 77.64
C ASN A 6 -13.95 -2.00 76.55
N ARG A 7 -12.75 -2.49 76.24
CA ARG A 7 -11.94 -1.98 75.12
C ARG A 7 -12.34 -2.66 73.81
N PHE A 8 -13.11 -1.99 72.98
CA PHE A 8 -13.19 -2.34 71.56
C PHE A 8 -11.98 -1.74 70.83
N ALA A 9 -11.13 -2.61 70.29
CA ALA A 9 -9.98 -2.22 69.49
C ALA A 9 -10.43 -1.73 68.10
N HIS A 10 -10.27 -0.45 67.81
CA HIS A 10 -10.49 0.09 66.47
C HIS A 10 -9.35 -0.31 65.52
N PHE A 11 -9.56 -1.36 64.72
CA PHE A 11 -8.73 -1.63 63.55
C PHE A 11 -9.05 -0.59 62.45
N ARG A 12 -8.16 0.40 62.27
CA ARG A 12 -8.22 1.30 61.10
C ARG A 12 -7.56 0.62 59.91
N LEU A 13 -8.33 0.33 58.86
CA LEU A 13 -7.80 -0.06 57.56
C LEU A 13 -7.04 1.11 56.92
N PRO A 14 -5.93 0.88 56.19
CA PRO A 14 -5.15 1.93 55.56
C PRO A 14 -5.88 2.52 54.34
N TYR A 15 -6.22 3.80 54.46
CA TYR A 15 -6.33 4.82 53.41
C TYR A 15 -6.10 4.34 51.96
N HIS A 16 -7.20 4.10 51.22
CA HIS A 16 -7.12 4.04 49.75
C HIS A 16 -6.62 5.39 49.23
N LYS A 17 -5.41 5.44 48.66
CA LYS A 17 -4.97 6.59 47.88
C LYS A 17 -5.70 6.56 46.53
N GLU A 18 -6.82 7.28 46.44
CA GLU A 18 -7.37 7.67 45.16
C GLU A 18 -6.34 8.54 44.42
N PHE A 19 -5.74 7.99 43.36
CA PHE A 19 -4.86 8.74 42.47
C PHE A 19 -5.69 9.65 41.55
N THR A 20 -6.24 10.72 42.13
CA THR A 20 -6.99 11.76 41.43
C THR A 20 -6.03 12.61 40.58
N MET A 21 -5.61 12.05 39.44
CA MET A 21 -4.76 12.75 38.47
C MET A 21 -5.44 14.04 37.99
N LYS A 22 -4.71 15.15 38.05
CA LYS A 22 -5.18 16.47 37.61
C LYS A 22 -5.71 16.42 36.17
N PRO A 23 -6.79 17.16 35.85
CA PRO A 23 -7.44 17.10 34.54
C PRO A 23 -6.48 17.46 33.40
N GLN A 24 -5.59 18.45 33.59
CA GLN A 24 -4.57 18.82 32.61
C GLN A 24 -3.71 17.63 32.16
N THR A 25 -3.28 16.77 33.08
CA THR A 25 -2.42 15.61 32.76
C THR A 25 -3.12 14.58 31.88
N ARG A 26 -4.45 14.47 31.96
CA ARG A 26 -5.26 13.56 31.13
C ARG A 26 -5.33 14.02 29.66
N TYR A 27 -5.36 15.33 29.41
CA TYR A 27 -5.36 15.86 28.05
C TYR A 27 -4.00 15.67 27.38
N PHE A 28 -2.89 15.84 28.10
CA PHE A 28 -1.55 15.61 27.55
C PHE A 28 -1.31 14.13 27.20
N THR A 29 -1.75 13.17 28.02
CA THR A 29 -1.62 11.75 27.69
C THR A 29 -2.54 11.33 26.55
N ALA A 30 -3.78 11.82 26.49
CA ALA A 30 -4.68 11.58 25.37
C ALA A 30 -4.15 12.17 24.05
N ALA A 31 -3.63 13.40 24.06
CA ALA A 31 -3.02 14.04 22.90
C ALA A 31 -1.75 13.29 22.43
N ALA A 32 -0.90 12.84 23.36
CA ALA A 32 0.27 12.04 23.03
C ALA A 32 -0.09 10.70 22.40
N LEU A 33 -1.11 9.99 22.93
CA LEU A 33 -1.58 8.73 22.35
C LEU A 33 -2.19 8.91 20.95
N LEU A 34 -2.96 9.99 20.73
CA LEU A 34 -3.48 10.35 19.41
C LEU A 34 -2.36 10.69 18.41
N ALA A 35 -1.34 11.44 18.85
CA ALA A 35 -0.18 11.74 18.00
C ALA A 35 0.61 10.47 17.63
N ILE A 36 0.89 9.59 18.59
CA ILE A 36 1.60 8.33 18.34
C ILE A 36 0.77 7.40 17.43
N GLY A 37 -0.54 7.28 17.67
CA GLY A 37 -1.45 6.50 16.82
C GLY A 37 -1.54 7.03 15.39
N GLY A 38 -1.60 8.36 15.22
CA GLY A 38 -1.57 9.01 13.91
C GLY A 38 -0.28 8.76 13.13
N ILE A 39 0.88 8.89 13.80
CA ILE A 39 2.19 8.61 13.20
C ILE A 39 2.32 7.14 12.79
N ALA A 40 1.87 6.21 13.64
CA ALA A 40 1.88 4.77 13.33
C ALA A 40 1.00 4.43 12.12
N ALA A 41 -0.19 5.05 12.00
CA ALA A 41 -1.04 4.86 10.84
C ALA A 41 -0.35 5.31 9.54
N VAL A 42 0.17 6.55 9.49
CA VAL A 42 0.83 7.09 8.30
C VAL A 42 2.05 6.26 7.87
N ALA A 43 2.82 5.72 8.83
CA ALA A 43 4.00 4.90 8.53
C ALA A 43 3.69 3.46 8.04
N LEU A 44 2.45 2.97 8.24
CA LEU A 44 2.02 1.62 7.87
C LEU A 44 1.11 1.59 6.63
N PHE A 45 0.30 2.63 6.42
CA PHE A 45 -0.62 2.78 5.28
C PHE A 45 -0.02 2.46 3.89
N PRO A 46 1.15 3.00 3.47
CA PRO A 46 1.70 2.69 2.15
C PRO A 46 2.16 1.23 2.02
N ARG A 47 2.54 0.56 3.13
CA ARG A 47 3.00 -0.84 3.08
C ARG A 47 1.85 -1.82 2.89
N THR A 48 0.69 -1.56 3.51
CA THR A 48 -0.50 -2.41 3.33
C THR A 48 -1.05 -2.31 1.91
N HIS A 49 -1.08 -1.13 1.30
CA HIS A 49 -1.62 -0.94 -0.05
C HIS A 49 -0.79 -1.69 -1.12
N CYS A 50 0.55 -1.63 -1.05
CA CYS A 50 1.44 -2.42 -1.91
C CYS A 50 1.16 -3.93 -1.80
N ALA A 51 1.04 -4.45 -0.57
CA ALA A 51 0.85 -5.87 -0.30
C ALA A 51 -0.53 -6.37 -0.79
N LEU A 52 -1.58 -5.60 -0.51
CA LEU A 52 -2.95 -5.89 -0.98
C LEU A 52 -3.04 -5.87 -2.51
N CYS A 53 -2.36 -4.93 -3.17
CA CYS A 53 -2.26 -4.88 -4.62
C CYS A 53 -1.65 -6.16 -5.21
N GLY A 54 -0.50 -6.58 -4.69
CA GLY A 54 0.19 -7.79 -5.12
C GLY A 54 -0.62 -9.07 -4.85
N GLN A 55 -1.28 -9.17 -3.69
CA GLN A 55 -2.18 -10.30 -3.37
C GLN A 55 -3.35 -10.40 -4.35
N GLY A 56 -3.88 -9.27 -4.82
CA GLY A 56 -4.91 -9.24 -5.85
C GLY A 56 -4.41 -9.52 -7.27
N GLY A 57 -3.13 -9.83 -7.48
CA GLY A 57 -2.51 -9.98 -8.80
C GLY A 57 -2.29 -8.68 -9.56
N GLY A 58 -2.25 -7.54 -8.86
CA GLY A 58 -1.91 -6.22 -9.42
C GLY A 58 -0.43 -5.87 -9.25
N ILE A 59 -0.02 -4.76 -9.88
CA ILE A 59 1.34 -4.20 -9.75
C ILE A 59 1.22 -2.80 -9.14
N TRP A 60 1.95 -2.55 -8.05
CA TRP A 60 1.91 -1.26 -7.37
C TRP A 60 2.71 -0.19 -8.12
N HIS A 61 2.09 0.94 -8.43
CA HIS A 61 2.72 2.06 -9.12
C HIS A 61 3.13 3.16 -8.13
N SER A 62 4.32 3.02 -7.54
CA SER A 62 4.82 3.86 -6.45
C SER A 62 4.80 5.37 -6.73
N THR A 63 4.99 5.81 -7.97
CA THR A 63 5.02 7.25 -8.33
C THR A 63 3.64 7.91 -8.39
N GLN A 64 2.56 7.11 -8.53
CA GLN A 64 1.18 7.63 -8.64
C GLN A 64 0.25 7.04 -7.54
N ASP A 65 0.82 6.31 -6.57
CA ASP A 65 0.16 5.78 -5.37
C ASP A 65 -1.11 4.93 -5.62
N TYR A 66 -1.13 4.13 -6.69
CA TYR A 66 -2.24 3.24 -7.03
C TYR A 66 -1.81 1.83 -7.46
N CYS A 67 -2.78 0.93 -7.46
CA CYS A 67 -2.63 -0.46 -7.91
C CYS A 67 -3.06 -0.61 -9.37
N ILE A 68 -2.10 -0.92 -10.25
CA ILE A 68 -2.41 -1.32 -11.63
C ILE A 68 -3.03 -2.73 -11.61
N ARG A 69 -4.13 -2.92 -12.34
CA ARG A 69 -4.85 -4.19 -12.46
C ARG A 69 -4.62 -4.84 -13.84
N PRO A 70 -4.77 -6.16 -14.02
CA PRO A 70 -4.58 -6.82 -15.33
C PRO A 70 -5.45 -6.29 -16.47
N ASP A 71 -6.61 -5.72 -16.14
CA ASP A 71 -7.57 -5.10 -17.06
C ASP A 71 -7.28 -3.60 -17.34
N CYS A 72 -6.12 -3.08 -16.91
CA CYS A 72 -5.77 -1.67 -17.05
C CYS A 72 -5.77 -1.16 -18.49
N ARG A 73 -5.60 -2.06 -19.48
CA ARG A 73 -5.70 -1.73 -20.92
C ARG A 73 -7.08 -1.20 -21.29
N GLN A 74 -8.11 -1.77 -20.70
CA GLN A 74 -9.52 -1.45 -20.96
C GLN A 74 -9.96 -0.21 -20.17
N GLN A 75 -9.31 0.06 -19.02
CA GLN A 75 -9.57 1.22 -18.17
C GLN A 75 -8.68 2.44 -18.48
N HIS A 76 -7.71 2.31 -19.39
CA HIS A 76 -6.69 3.33 -19.70
C HIS A 76 -5.93 3.83 -18.45
N ASN A 77 -5.48 2.89 -17.60
CA ASN A 77 -4.76 3.18 -16.35
C ASN A 77 -3.61 2.19 -16.09
N CYS A 78 -2.86 1.80 -17.14
CA CYS A 78 -1.68 0.95 -16.95
C CYS A 78 -0.46 1.75 -16.49
N GLY A 79 -0.43 3.06 -16.76
CA GLY A 79 0.64 3.99 -16.42
C GLY A 79 1.92 3.76 -17.24
N GLU A 80 2.72 4.82 -17.40
CA GLU A 80 4.05 4.70 -17.99
C GLU A 80 4.99 3.89 -17.10
N ARG A 81 5.73 2.92 -17.66
CA ARG A 81 6.85 2.28 -16.95
C ARG A 81 8.18 2.82 -17.44
N ALA A 82 8.86 3.55 -16.56
CA ALA A 82 10.20 4.10 -16.83
C ALA A 82 11.27 3.01 -17.06
N PHE A 83 11.05 1.82 -16.48
CA PHE A 83 11.93 0.66 -16.58
C PHE A 83 11.12 -0.63 -16.43
N VAL A 84 11.38 -1.62 -17.29
CA VAL A 84 10.83 -2.97 -17.19
C VAL A 84 12.00 -3.96 -17.25
N PRO A 85 12.18 -4.85 -16.25
CA PRO A 85 13.24 -5.87 -16.29
C PRO A 85 13.12 -6.79 -17.51
N ARG A 86 14.26 -7.21 -18.05
CA ARG A 86 14.31 -8.06 -19.26
C ARG A 86 13.55 -9.37 -19.06
N GLU A 87 13.61 -9.91 -17.85
CA GLU A 87 12.94 -11.14 -17.42
C GLU A 87 11.42 -10.99 -17.53
N GLN A 88 10.88 -9.82 -17.19
CA GLN A 88 9.45 -9.52 -17.32
C GLN A 88 9.05 -9.39 -18.80
N CYS A 89 9.83 -8.67 -19.61
CA CYS A 89 9.60 -8.58 -21.06
C CYS A 89 9.59 -9.98 -21.72
N GLN A 90 10.48 -10.88 -21.31
CA GLN A 90 10.57 -12.26 -21.80
C GLN A 90 9.37 -13.17 -21.41
N THR A 91 8.51 -12.74 -20.48
CA THR A 91 7.26 -13.46 -20.19
C THR A 91 6.17 -13.21 -21.24
N ILE A 92 6.32 -12.18 -22.08
CA ILE A 92 5.40 -11.84 -23.18
C ILE A 92 5.84 -12.59 -24.44
N ARG A 93 4.91 -13.28 -25.08
CA ARG A 93 5.13 -14.14 -26.24
C ARG A 93 4.08 -13.91 -27.31
N ALA A 94 4.40 -14.28 -28.55
CA ALA A 94 3.41 -14.35 -29.62
C ALA A 94 2.23 -15.24 -29.20
N GLY A 95 1.01 -14.77 -29.46
CA GLY A 95 -0.25 -15.40 -29.04
C GLY A 95 -0.79 -14.93 -27.68
N ASP A 96 -0.01 -14.24 -26.84
CA ASP A 96 -0.52 -13.62 -25.61
C ASP A 96 -1.58 -12.55 -25.89
N THR A 97 -2.42 -12.23 -24.90
CA THR A 97 -3.34 -11.09 -24.99
C THR A 97 -2.58 -9.77 -24.90
N LEU A 98 -3.06 -8.73 -25.58
CA LEU A 98 -2.49 -7.38 -25.46
C LEU A 98 -2.69 -6.79 -24.06
N ASP A 99 -3.74 -7.19 -23.34
CA ASP A 99 -3.96 -6.81 -21.94
C ASP A 99 -2.77 -7.23 -21.05
N LYS A 100 -2.27 -8.47 -21.22
CA LYS A 100 -1.06 -8.95 -20.53
C LYS A 100 0.17 -8.10 -20.91
N ALA A 101 0.28 -7.69 -22.18
CA ALA A 101 1.40 -6.87 -22.64
C ALA A 101 1.40 -5.47 -22.01
N TRP A 102 0.27 -4.73 -22.03
CA TRP A 102 0.20 -3.45 -21.30
C TRP A 102 0.34 -3.63 -19.79
N PHE A 103 -0.20 -4.69 -19.19
CA PHE A 103 -0.05 -4.93 -17.75
C PHE A 103 1.41 -5.14 -17.32
N ILE A 104 2.26 -5.66 -18.19
CA ILE A 104 3.69 -5.88 -17.93
C ILE A 104 4.55 -4.69 -18.36
N LEU A 105 4.26 -4.08 -19.51
CA LEU A 105 5.10 -3.03 -20.09
C LEU A 105 4.65 -1.60 -19.72
N GLY A 106 3.45 -1.44 -19.16
CA GLY A 106 2.81 -0.13 -19.00
C GLY A 106 2.28 0.40 -20.34
N GLU A 107 1.93 1.67 -20.37
CA GLU A 107 1.47 2.38 -21.57
C GLU A 107 2.62 2.61 -22.56
N PRO A 108 2.34 2.62 -23.88
CA PRO A 108 3.36 2.80 -24.91
C PRO A 108 3.83 4.26 -24.98
N ALA A 109 5.07 4.48 -25.39
CA ALA A 109 5.53 5.79 -25.83
C ALA A 109 4.96 6.17 -27.20
N GLN A 110 4.75 5.19 -28.09
CA GLN A 110 4.20 5.40 -29.44
C GLN A 110 3.16 4.34 -29.80
N SER A 111 2.07 4.76 -30.45
CA SER A 111 0.96 3.90 -30.87
C SER A 111 0.51 4.24 -32.30
N HIS A 112 0.66 3.29 -33.21
CA HIS A 112 0.29 3.43 -34.63
C HIS A 112 -0.43 2.19 -35.13
N GLY A 113 -1.77 2.21 -35.09
CA GLY A 113 -2.60 1.08 -35.54
C GLY A 113 -2.35 -0.17 -34.70
N ASN A 114 -1.81 -1.22 -35.32
CA ASN A 114 -1.43 -2.46 -34.64
C ASN A 114 0.04 -2.48 -34.17
N HIS A 115 0.75 -1.35 -34.16
CA HIS A 115 2.15 -1.27 -33.80
C HIS A 115 2.38 -0.34 -32.59
N TRP A 116 3.08 -0.84 -31.58
CA TRP A 116 3.35 -0.14 -30.33
C TRP A 116 4.82 -0.22 -29.94
N VAL A 117 5.33 0.88 -29.40
CA VAL A 117 6.73 1.02 -28.98
C VAL A 117 6.79 1.58 -27.57
N TRP A 118 7.63 0.97 -26.74
CA TRP A 118 7.97 1.43 -25.39
C TRP A 118 9.44 1.85 -25.37
N GLU A 119 9.71 2.95 -24.68
CA GLU A 119 11.03 3.55 -24.58
C GLU A 119 11.38 3.78 -23.11
N ALA A 120 12.64 3.56 -22.75
CA ALA A 120 13.12 3.80 -21.39
C ALA A 120 13.29 5.31 -21.14
N LYS A 121 13.06 5.77 -19.90
CA LYS A 121 13.36 7.16 -19.53
C LYS A 121 14.88 7.38 -19.56
N GLY A 122 15.34 8.10 -20.58
CA GLY A 122 16.76 8.26 -20.93
C GLY A 122 17.08 7.96 -22.41
N GLY A 123 16.12 7.39 -23.15
CA GLY A 123 16.29 7.00 -24.55
C GLY A 123 16.77 5.55 -24.68
N GLY A 124 16.28 4.88 -25.71
CA GLY A 124 16.50 3.45 -25.93
C GLY A 124 15.19 2.67 -25.88
N LYS A 125 15.05 1.73 -26.82
CA LYS A 125 13.84 0.95 -27.02
C LYS A 125 13.77 -0.20 -26.01
N THR A 126 12.69 -0.25 -25.24
CA THR A 126 12.42 -1.30 -24.24
C THR A 126 11.68 -2.49 -24.86
N ALA A 127 10.72 -2.21 -25.75
CA ALA A 127 9.97 -3.20 -26.51
C ALA A 127 9.33 -2.58 -27.77
N GLU A 128 9.15 -3.37 -28.82
CA GLU A 128 8.14 -3.18 -29.87
C GLU A 128 7.20 -4.39 -29.89
N ILE A 129 5.91 -4.13 -30.00
CA ILE A 129 4.91 -5.16 -30.28
C ILE A 129 4.15 -4.80 -31.56
N ARG A 130 3.98 -5.79 -32.44
CA ARG A 130 2.99 -5.76 -33.51
C ARG A 130 1.87 -6.73 -33.18
N ALA A 131 0.64 -6.23 -33.15
CA ALA A 131 -0.56 -7.01 -32.93
C ALA A 131 -0.93 -7.87 -34.13
N ASP A 132 -1.49 -9.04 -33.81
CA ASP A 132 -2.36 -9.81 -34.67
C ASP A 132 -3.75 -9.82 -34.01
N GLY A 133 -4.61 -8.89 -34.44
CA GLY A 133 -5.87 -8.57 -33.74
C GLY A 133 -5.64 -8.16 -32.28
N GLU A 134 -6.39 -8.79 -31.36
CA GLU A 134 -6.28 -8.56 -29.91
C GLU A 134 -5.16 -9.36 -29.21
N ARG A 135 -4.21 -9.90 -30.00
CA ARG A 135 -3.07 -10.68 -29.51
C ARG A 135 -1.74 -10.09 -29.92
N VAL A 136 -0.72 -10.39 -29.14
CA VAL A 136 0.69 -10.15 -29.45
C VAL A 136 1.07 -10.99 -30.67
N GLY A 137 1.42 -10.38 -31.80
CA GLY A 137 1.88 -11.08 -33.00
C GLY A 137 3.40 -11.24 -33.03
N THR A 138 4.14 -10.13 -32.96
CA THR A 138 5.62 -10.11 -32.89
C THR A 138 6.07 -9.22 -31.73
N VAL A 139 7.10 -9.65 -31.00
CA VAL A 139 7.80 -8.87 -29.95
C VAL A 139 9.25 -8.66 -30.39
N ARG A 140 9.81 -7.45 -30.18
CA ARG A 140 11.21 -7.10 -30.46
C ARG A 140 11.82 -6.20 -29.40
#